data_AF-A0A6N3UWT0-F1
#
_entry.id   AF-A0A6N3UWT0-F1
#
_cell.length_a   1.000
_cell.length_b   1.000
_cell.length_c   1.000
_cell.angle_alpha   90.00
_cell.angle_beta   90.00
_cell.angle_gamma   90.00
#
_symmetry.space_group_name_H-M   'P 1'
#
loop_
_entity.id
_entity.type
_entity.pdbx_description
1 polymer ?
#
loop_
_entity_poly.entity_id
_entity_poly.type
_entity_poly.pdbx_seq_one_letter_code
_entity_poly.pdbx_strand_id
1 'polypeptide(L)'
;MPNNAELGITIQKLICDKYNLQPHQNAVKQFDANYNREYKDDADIVIDRLFEEINLKPIDCLTYAPSMKTGETLSPHNFSLSNGQTLSIRTNLKGDKVAPRVVGQAGIDTFNEHFSDIAGFEITNKEEIKEVVFNSIHLMLPVFIDYLFASDYTVWIFSVEKGFDYVIFDKTYIVNIDLDRACFSFTRDLSTWKESTTLKYKGKSLAEIQIHRNRTFKFRFIMSALSDLLVEQRFTTETFGITAEKVICDLFSIPTPKEYSGRYSIPLSNEIKPVIKEAFKHLPKVIKSTGVESGTRGKNSKSSYDFLLEGARTLSLKTNTGKMICPPEVGQPGAETCYQYFKDFIEGNEVTADSFKKMVFNHIAEIMPVYTAHLFDSDYLLWIFKRRDQYYFKIFDSDFAKNVRWNPHLFSFTKQDMETWNESNTVKYNGVSIGEFQVHKNRSCYKFRFNMENFEALIRQNAFGK
;
A
#
# COMPACT_ATOMS: atom_id res chain seq x y z
N MET A 1 19.50 -34.14 -11.04
CA MET A 1 18.58 -33.50 -10.07
C MET A 1 17.93 -32.33 -10.82
N PRO A 2 16.60 -32.18 -10.77
CA PRO A 2 15.93 -31.08 -11.47
C PRO A 2 16.44 -29.74 -10.95
N ASN A 3 16.94 -28.90 -11.86
CA ASN A 3 17.47 -27.57 -11.57
C ASN A 3 16.35 -26.53 -11.70
N ASN A 4 16.25 -25.57 -10.76
CA ASN A 4 15.28 -24.44 -10.85
C ASN A 4 15.38 -23.69 -12.20
N ALA A 5 16.55 -23.69 -12.83
CA ALA A 5 16.75 -23.10 -14.15
C ALA A 5 15.90 -23.78 -15.26
N GLU A 6 15.65 -25.09 -15.17
CA GLU A 6 14.90 -25.86 -16.17
C GLU A 6 13.46 -25.35 -16.29
N LEU A 7 12.78 -25.08 -15.17
CA LEU A 7 11.42 -24.54 -15.19
C LEU A 7 11.38 -23.16 -15.87
N GLY A 8 12.29 -22.27 -15.47
CA GLY A 8 12.35 -20.91 -16.02
C GLY A 8 12.62 -20.92 -17.52
N ILE A 9 13.53 -21.78 -17.98
CA ILE A 9 13.85 -21.94 -19.40
C ILE A 9 12.68 -22.59 -20.17
N THR A 10 12.05 -23.61 -19.60
CA THR A 10 10.91 -24.29 -20.23
C THR A 10 9.75 -23.33 -20.46
N ILE A 11 9.38 -22.54 -19.45
CA ILE A 11 8.31 -21.53 -19.57
C ILE A 11 8.66 -20.51 -20.65
N GLN A 12 9.89 -19.99 -20.65
CA GLN A 12 10.30 -19.00 -21.66
C GLN A 12 10.26 -19.58 -23.08
N LYS A 13 10.71 -20.83 -23.28
CA LYS A 13 10.61 -21.52 -24.56
C LYS A 13 9.15 -21.67 -25.00
N LEU A 14 8.27 -22.15 -24.13
CA LEU A 14 6.86 -22.36 -24.45
C LEU A 14 6.14 -21.06 -24.81
N ILE A 15 6.47 -19.94 -24.15
CA ILE A 15 5.98 -18.62 -24.55
C ILE A 15 6.47 -18.27 -25.97
N CYS A 16 7.75 -18.50 -26.27
CA CYS A 16 8.27 -18.23 -27.61
C CYS A 16 7.56 -19.07 -28.68
N ASP A 17 7.38 -20.36 -28.43
CA ASP A 17 6.71 -21.27 -29.35
C ASP A 17 5.23 -20.88 -29.55
N LYS A 18 4.51 -20.57 -28.46
CA LYS A 18 3.08 -20.22 -28.50
C LYS A 18 2.80 -18.93 -29.27
N TYR A 19 3.68 -17.95 -29.15
CA TYR A 19 3.51 -16.64 -29.78
C TYR A 19 4.39 -16.46 -31.05
N ASN A 20 5.02 -17.53 -31.54
CA ASN A 20 5.92 -17.51 -32.70
C ASN A 20 7.05 -16.46 -32.60
N LEU A 21 7.61 -16.28 -31.41
CA LEU A 21 8.70 -15.34 -31.16
C LEU A 21 10.03 -15.94 -31.62
N GLN A 22 10.94 -15.11 -32.12
CA GLN A 22 12.29 -15.52 -32.52
C GLN A 22 13.30 -15.13 -31.43
N PRO A 23 13.79 -16.09 -30.60
CA PRO A 23 14.75 -15.78 -29.54
C PRO A 23 16.16 -15.55 -30.10
N HIS A 24 16.99 -14.86 -29.33
CA HIS A 24 18.42 -14.76 -29.63
C HIS A 24 19.08 -16.15 -29.66
N GLN A 25 20.11 -16.36 -30.49
CA GLN A 25 20.73 -17.70 -30.70
C GLN A 25 21.22 -18.34 -29.39
N ASN A 26 21.71 -17.54 -28.44
CA ASN A 26 22.12 -18.05 -27.13
C ASN A 26 20.92 -18.53 -26.29
N ALA A 27 19.76 -17.88 -26.42
CA ALA A 27 18.53 -18.35 -25.79
C ALA A 27 18.08 -19.68 -26.38
N VAL A 28 18.08 -19.81 -27.72
CA VAL A 28 17.74 -21.07 -28.39
C VAL A 28 18.59 -22.24 -27.86
N LYS A 29 19.91 -22.06 -27.78
CA LYS A 29 20.82 -23.08 -27.22
C LYS A 29 20.45 -23.46 -25.78
N GLN A 30 20.12 -22.47 -24.94
CA GLN A 30 19.72 -22.75 -23.55
C GLN A 30 18.36 -23.42 -23.47
N PHE A 31 17.43 -23.02 -24.33
CA PHE A 31 16.08 -23.57 -24.43
C PHE A 31 16.16 -25.05 -24.81
N ASP A 32 16.93 -25.41 -25.84
CA ASP A 32 17.06 -26.79 -26.28
C ASP A 32 17.76 -27.67 -25.23
N ALA A 33 18.77 -27.12 -24.54
CA ALA A 33 19.55 -27.88 -23.56
C ALA A 33 18.82 -28.11 -22.22
N ASN A 34 17.91 -27.21 -21.82
CA ASN A 34 17.28 -27.24 -20.50
C ASN A 34 15.76 -27.36 -20.54
N TYR A 35 15.16 -27.52 -21.73
CA TYR A 35 13.74 -27.78 -21.86
C TYR A 35 13.38 -29.10 -21.18
N ASN A 36 12.36 -29.06 -20.34
CA ASN A 36 11.82 -30.24 -19.68
C ASN A 36 10.37 -30.47 -20.13
N ARG A 37 10.16 -31.54 -20.89
CA ARG A 37 8.85 -31.92 -21.43
C ARG A 37 7.82 -32.24 -20.33
N GLU A 38 8.26 -32.69 -19.16
CA GLU A 38 7.36 -33.03 -18.05
C GLU A 38 6.62 -31.79 -17.51
N TYR A 39 7.20 -30.60 -17.66
CA TYR A 39 6.58 -29.36 -17.19
C TYR A 39 5.61 -28.76 -18.21
N LYS A 40 5.56 -29.28 -19.44
CA LYS A 40 4.90 -28.62 -20.56
C LYS A 40 3.42 -28.33 -20.30
N ASP A 41 2.64 -29.34 -19.94
CA ASP A 41 1.19 -29.19 -19.89
C ASP A 41 0.76 -28.27 -18.74
N ASP A 42 1.39 -28.38 -17.58
CA ASP A 42 1.15 -27.48 -16.45
C ASP A 42 1.65 -26.05 -16.73
N ALA A 43 2.77 -25.90 -17.44
CA ALA A 43 3.29 -24.59 -17.84
C ALA A 43 2.39 -23.90 -18.87
N ASP A 44 1.85 -24.64 -19.85
CA ASP A 44 0.91 -24.10 -20.85
C ASP A 44 -0.33 -23.51 -20.16
N ILE A 45 -0.88 -24.20 -19.16
CA ILE A 45 -2.03 -23.70 -18.37
C ILE A 45 -1.71 -22.39 -17.65
N VAL A 46 -0.52 -22.29 -17.03
CA VAL A 46 -0.10 -21.05 -16.36
C VAL A 46 0.15 -19.93 -17.36
N ILE A 47 0.77 -20.21 -18.51
CA ILE A 47 1.03 -19.21 -19.56
C ILE A 47 -0.29 -18.62 -20.06
N ASP A 48 -1.33 -19.44 -20.24
CA ASP A 48 -2.63 -18.98 -20.73
C ASP A 48 -3.32 -18.05 -19.74
N ARG A 49 -3.39 -18.48 -18.48
CA ARG A 49 -3.95 -17.65 -17.39
C ARG A 49 -3.18 -16.34 -17.23
N LEU A 50 -1.85 -16.41 -17.28
CA LEU A 50 -0.97 -15.26 -17.10
C LEU A 50 -1.24 -14.16 -18.14
N PHE A 51 -1.24 -14.50 -19.43
CA PHE A 51 -1.43 -13.51 -20.48
C PHE A 51 -2.89 -13.11 -20.68
N GLU A 52 -3.85 -13.93 -20.24
CA GLU A 52 -5.24 -13.51 -20.07
C GLU A 52 -5.37 -12.45 -18.96
N GLU A 53 -4.72 -12.65 -17.81
CA GLU A 53 -4.78 -11.73 -16.67
C GLU A 53 -4.06 -10.40 -16.94
N ILE A 54 -2.86 -10.44 -17.53
CA ILE A 54 -2.13 -9.22 -17.93
C ILE A 54 -2.84 -8.50 -19.08
N ASN A 55 -3.62 -9.23 -19.89
CA ASN A 55 -4.29 -8.73 -21.08
C ASN A 55 -3.34 -8.01 -22.08
N LEU A 56 -2.12 -8.54 -22.19
CA LEU A 56 -1.10 -8.11 -23.14
C LEU A 56 -0.45 -9.35 -23.74
N LYS A 57 0.05 -9.25 -24.97
CA LYS A 57 0.76 -10.35 -25.63
C LYS A 57 2.25 -10.07 -25.65
N PRO A 58 3.11 -11.08 -25.46
CA PRO A 58 4.54 -10.92 -25.71
C PRO A 58 4.76 -10.79 -27.23
N ILE A 59 5.65 -9.88 -27.63
CA ILE A 59 5.95 -9.60 -29.03
C ILE A 59 7.41 -9.85 -29.39
N ASP A 60 8.33 -9.78 -28.42
CA ASP A 60 9.73 -10.21 -28.59
C ASP A 60 10.24 -10.97 -27.37
N CYS A 61 11.15 -11.92 -27.61
CA CYS A 61 11.94 -12.57 -26.58
C CYS A 61 13.28 -11.84 -26.41
N LEU A 62 13.46 -11.21 -25.25
CA LEU A 62 14.65 -10.41 -24.91
C LEU A 62 15.69 -11.22 -24.13
N THR A 63 15.41 -12.49 -23.85
CA THR A 63 16.30 -13.37 -23.10
C THR A 63 17.62 -13.54 -23.85
N TYR A 64 18.74 -13.19 -23.20
CA TYR A 64 20.09 -13.13 -23.78
C TYR A 64 20.24 -12.20 -24.99
N ALA A 65 19.27 -11.32 -25.26
CA ALA A 65 19.43 -10.26 -26.24
C ALA A 65 20.36 -9.17 -25.67
N PRO A 66 21.10 -8.43 -26.52
CA PRO A 66 21.85 -7.25 -26.08
C PRO A 66 20.95 -6.24 -25.36
N SER A 67 21.47 -5.56 -24.32
CA SER A 67 20.72 -4.46 -23.70
C SER A 67 20.68 -3.25 -24.64
N MET A 68 19.58 -2.51 -24.59
CA MET A 68 19.49 -1.19 -25.25
C MET A 68 20.08 -0.07 -24.39
N LYS A 69 20.47 -0.37 -23.15
CA LYS A 69 20.97 0.60 -22.19
C LYS A 69 22.51 0.63 -22.19
N THR A 70 23.10 1.83 -22.26
CA THR A 70 24.55 2.01 -22.20
C THR A 70 25.11 1.44 -20.90
N GLY A 71 26.14 0.59 -20.99
CA GLY A 71 26.78 -0.06 -19.83
C GLY A 71 26.25 -1.45 -19.50
N GLU A 72 25.14 -1.89 -20.09
CA GLU A 72 24.60 -3.24 -19.90
C GLU A 72 24.89 -4.13 -21.12
N THR A 73 25.44 -5.32 -20.90
CA THR A 73 25.73 -6.24 -22.02
C THR A 73 24.48 -6.98 -22.49
N LEU A 74 23.58 -7.36 -21.58
CA LEU A 74 22.40 -8.17 -21.85
C LEU A 74 21.14 -7.54 -21.27
N SER A 75 20.02 -7.73 -21.95
CA SER A 75 18.71 -7.24 -21.50
C SER A 75 18.35 -7.83 -20.11
N PRO A 76 17.91 -7.00 -19.16
CA PRO A 76 17.42 -7.47 -17.86
C PRO A 76 16.01 -8.06 -17.95
N HIS A 77 15.36 -7.97 -19.10
CA HIS A 77 13.98 -8.41 -19.34
C HIS A 77 13.96 -9.79 -20.01
N ASN A 78 12.83 -10.50 -19.90
CA ASN A 78 12.62 -11.75 -20.65
C ASN A 78 11.81 -11.50 -21.92
N PHE A 79 10.82 -10.60 -21.89
CA PHE A 79 9.94 -10.30 -23.01
C PHE A 79 9.60 -8.80 -23.11
N SER A 80 9.36 -8.31 -24.32
CA SER A 80 8.60 -7.09 -24.60
C SER A 80 7.14 -7.45 -24.86
N LEU A 81 6.22 -6.57 -24.47
CA LEU A 81 4.78 -6.74 -24.61
C LEU A 81 4.20 -5.81 -25.69
N SER A 82 3.00 -6.13 -26.16
CA SER A 82 2.30 -5.45 -27.27
C SER A 82 2.09 -3.94 -27.09
N ASN A 83 2.21 -3.42 -25.87
CA ASN A 83 2.09 -1.99 -25.56
C ASN A 83 3.45 -1.31 -25.27
N GLY A 84 4.57 -2.00 -25.51
CA GLY A 84 5.92 -1.51 -25.26
C GLY A 84 6.44 -1.74 -23.83
N GLN A 85 5.62 -2.29 -22.92
CA GLN A 85 6.07 -2.67 -21.58
C GLN A 85 6.93 -3.95 -21.60
N THR A 86 7.61 -4.21 -20.48
CA THR A 86 8.55 -5.31 -20.33
C THR A 86 8.11 -6.31 -19.26
N LEU A 87 8.45 -7.59 -19.46
CA LEU A 87 8.11 -8.67 -18.54
C LEU A 87 9.36 -9.49 -18.18
N SER A 88 9.53 -9.80 -16.89
CA SER A 88 10.53 -10.74 -16.37
C SER A 88 9.86 -11.94 -15.68
N ILE A 89 10.39 -13.13 -15.92
CA ILE A 89 9.95 -14.38 -15.30
C ILE A 89 10.96 -14.80 -14.24
N ARG A 90 10.45 -15.13 -13.05
CA ARG A 90 11.17 -15.71 -11.92
C ARG A 90 10.52 -17.03 -11.55
N THR A 91 11.31 -18.07 -11.30
CA THR A 91 10.77 -19.40 -11.03
C THR A 91 11.33 -20.06 -9.78
N ASN A 92 10.51 -20.87 -9.13
CA ASN A 92 10.92 -21.77 -8.05
C ASN A 92 10.25 -23.15 -8.19
N LEU A 93 11.04 -24.21 -8.42
CA LEU A 93 10.54 -25.59 -8.26
C LEU A 93 10.48 -25.99 -6.79
N LYS A 94 11.42 -25.47 -5.98
CA LYS A 94 11.50 -25.69 -4.52
C LYS A 94 11.83 -24.40 -3.79
N GLY A 95 11.21 -24.25 -2.62
CA GLY A 95 11.29 -23.03 -1.82
C GLY A 95 10.73 -21.82 -2.56
N ASP A 96 11.05 -20.63 -2.09
CA ASP A 96 10.48 -19.37 -2.60
C ASP A 96 11.53 -18.24 -2.65
N LYS A 97 12.81 -18.60 -2.60
CA LYS A 97 13.90 -17.63 -2.55
C LYS A 97 14.34 -17.22 -3.95
N VAL A 98 14.34 -15.91 -4.24
CA VAL A 98 14.76 -15.34 -5.52
C VAL A 98 15.82 -14.26 -5.30
N ALA A 99 16.92 -14.34 -6.06
CA ALA A 99 17.94 -13.31 -6.07
C ALA A 99 17.60 -12.21 -7.08
N PRO A 100 17.71 -10.92 -6.73
CA PRO A 100 17.75 -9.84 -7.70
C PRO A 100 18.84 -10.08 -8.75
N ARG A 101 18.63 -9.63 -9.99
CA ARG A 101 19.70 -9.66 -11.01
C ARG A 101 20.80 -8.68 -10.60
N VAL A 102 22.03 -8.92 -11.04
CA VAL A 102 23.20 -8.06 -10.77
C VAL A 102 23.61 -8.06 -9.28
N VAL A 103 22.90 -7.29 -8.45
CA VAL A 103 23.25 -7.06 -7.04
C VAL A 103 23.01 -8.26 -6.12
N GLY A 104 22.06 -9.13 -6.47
CA GLY A 104 21.69 -10.27 -5.62
C GLY A 104 22.74 -11.38 -5.54
N GLN A 105 23.69 -11.43 -6.47
CA GLN A 105 24.78 -12.40 -6.50
C GLN A 105 26.14 -11.75 -6.87
N ALA A 106 26.33 -10.51 -6.45
CA ALA A 106 27.46 -9.67 -6.85
C ALA A 106 28.83 -10.18 -6.35
N GLY A 107 29.85 -10.06 -7.22
CA GLY A 107 31.25 -10.05 -6.81
C GLY A 107 31.64 -8.72 -6.15
N ILE A 108 32.88 -8.59 -5.70
CA ILE A 108 33.37 -7.37 -5.00
C ILE A 108 33.23 -6.14 -5.90
N ASP A 109 33.65 -6.22 -7.17
CA ASP A 109 33.61 -5.08 -8.10
C ASP A 109 32.18 -4.56 -8.30
N THR A 110 31.23 -5.44 -8.65
CA THR A 110 29.81 -5.08 -8.78
C THR A 110 29.22 -4.60 -7.46
N PHE A 111 29.68 -5.13 -6.32
CA PHE A 111 29.19 -4.66 -5.02
C PHE A 111 29.66 -3.23 -4.74
N ASN A 112 30.93 -2.92 -5.02
CA ASN A 112 31.46 -1.56 -4.90
C ASN A 112 30.71 -0.59 -5.83
N GLU A 113 30.52 -0.96 -7.10
CA GLU A 113 29.79 -0.14 -8.08
C GLU A 113 28.43 0.36 -7.57
N HIS A 114 27.74 -0.46 -6.76
CA HIS A 114 26.40 -0.12 -6.26
C HIS A 114 26.35 0.35 -4.81
N PHE A 115 27.35 0.00 -3.98
CA PHE A 115 27.25 0.15 -2.53
C PHE A 115 28.47 0.80 -1.86
N SER A 116 29.53 1.18 -2.59
CA SER A 116 30.70 1.87 -2.00
C SER A 116 30.33 3.20 -1.35
N ASP A 117 29.42 3.95 -1.96
CA ASP A 117 28.95 5.24 -1.42
C ASP A 117 28.16 5.05 -0.12
N ILE A 118 27.40 3.95 -0.01
CA ILE A 118 26.67 3.57 1.21
C ILE A 118 27.66 3.08 2.28
N ALA A 119 28.74 2.40 1.89
CA ALA A 119 29.78 1.96 2.80
C ALA A 119 30.63 3.12 3.32
N GLY A 120 30.85 4.15 2.49
CA GLY A 120 31.77 5.26 2.75
C GLY A 120 33.24 4.93 2.51
N PHE A 121 33.53 3.76 1.92
CA PHE A 121 34.88 3.29 1.58
C PHE A 121 34.84 2.24 0.47
N GLU A 122 35.99 1.99 -0.16
CA GLU A 122 36.15 0.92 -1.14
C GLU A 122 36.25 -0.45 -0.44
N ILE A 123 35.33 -1.35 -0.75
CA ILE A 123 35.25 -2.68 -0.16
C ILE A 123 36.25 -3.60 -0.84
N THR A 124 37.17 -4.18 -0.07
CA THR A 124 38.26 -5.02 -0.58
C THR A 124 38.04 -6.50 -0.29
N ASN A 125 37.14 -6.84 0.65
CA ASN A 125 36.92 -8.21 1.07
C ASN A 125 35.47 -8.50 1.52
N LYS A 126 35.19 -9.78 1.78
CA LYS A 126 33.85 -10.28 2.09
C LYS A 126 33.38 -9.98 3.52
N GLU A 127 34.29 -9.81 4.47
CA GLU A 127 33.91 -9.44 5.84
C GLU A 127 33.45 -7.98 5.88
N GLU A 128 34.05 -7.10 5.08
CA GLU A 128 33.56 -5.73 4.90
C GLU A 128 32.16 -5.70 4.27
N ILE A 129 31.88 -6.53 3.25
CA ILE A 129 30.50 -6.69 2.71
C ILE A 129 29.53 -7.05 3.84
N LYS A 130 29.93 -7.98 4.71
CA LYS A 130 29.09 -8.45 5.83
C LYS A 130 28.76 -7.32 6.80
N GLU A 131 29.75 -6.50 7.15
CA GLU A 131 29.58 -5.35 8.04
C GLU A 131 28.69 -4.27 7.41
N VAL A 132 28.96 -3.90 6.16
CA VAL A 132 28.16 -2.91 5.41
C VAL A 132 26.70 -3.35 5.32
N VAL A 133 26.45 -4.62 4.96
CA VAL A 133 25.09 -5.15 4.90
C VAL A 133 24.42 -5.12 6.27
N PHE A 134 25.12 -5.52 7.34
CA PHE A 134 24.52 -5.55 8.69
C PHE A 134 24.11 -4.15 9.20
N ASN A 135 24.94 -3.14 8.91
CA ASN A 135 24.75 -1.79 9.39
C ASN A 135 23.78 -0.99 8.49
N SER A 136 23.90 -1.16 7.16
CA SER A 136 23.29 -0.28 6.17
C SER A 136 22.20 -0.94 5.31
N ILE A 137 21.68 -2.12 5.69
CA ILE A 137 20.66 -2.84 4.90
C ILE A 137 19.45 -1.98 4.49
N HIS A 138 19.04 -1.07 5.37
CA HIS A 138 17.92 -0.16 5.14
C HIS A 138 18.14 0.81 3.96
N LEU A 139 19.39 1.20 3.71
CA LEU A 139 19.79 2.02 2.56
C LEU A 139 20.00 1.18 1.30
N MET A 140 20.41 -0.09 1.47
CA MET A 140 20.69 -1.01 0.35
C MET A 140 19.43 -1.69 -0.20
N LEU A 141 18.42 -1.91 0.64
CA LEU A 141 17.21 -2.65 0.28
C LEU A 141 16.47 -2.09 -0.94
N PRO A 142 16.31 -0.76 -1.12
CA PRO A 142 15.71 -0.19 -2.33
C PRO A 142 16.41 -0.64 -3.60
N VAL A 143 17.74 -0.63 -3.60
CA VAL A 143 18.54 -1.09 -4.75
C VAL A 143 18.24 -2.56 -5.05
N PHE A 144 18.21 -3.43 -4.03
CA PHE A 144 17.85 -4.84 -4.23
C PHE A 144 16.45 -5.03 -4.82
N ILE A 145 15.48 -4.22 -4.40
CA ILE A 145 14.09 -4.24 -4.90
C ILE A 145 14.04 -3.76 -6.36
N ASP A 146 14.71 -2.66 -6.68
CA ASP A 146 14.76 -2.11 -8.04
C ASP A 146 15.33 -3.13 -9.03
N TYR A 147 16.39 -3.86 -8.64
CA TYR A 147 16.97 -4.92 -9.46
C TYR A 147 16.12 -6.20 -9.53
N LEU A 148 15.28 -6.47 -8.52
CA LEU A 148 14.31 -7.58 -8.60
C LEU A 148 13.18 -7.23 -9.57
N PHE A 149 12.71 -5.97 -9.53
CA PHE A 149 11.58 -5.43 -10.28
C PHE A 149 12.00 -4.44 -11.37
N ALA A 150 13.05 -4.80 -12.11
CA ALA A 150 13.57 -3.96 -13.18
C ALA A 150 12.57 -3.81 -14.35
N SER A 151 11.75 -4.84 -14.58
CA SER A 151 10.72 -4.86 -15.63
C SER A 151 9.40 -4.26 -15.15
N ASP A 152 8.54 -3.83 -16.07
CA ASP A 152 7.20 -3.32 -15.74
C ASP A 152 6.35 -4.39 -15.05
N TYR A 153 6.46 -5.64 -15.54
CA TYR A 153 5.91 -6.82 -14.89
C TYR A 153 7.02 -7.78 -14.48
N THR A 154 7.01 -8.20 -13.22
CA THR A 154 7.76 -9.37 -12.75
C THR A 154 6.76 -10.46 -12.38
N VAL A 155 6.85 -11.60 -13.04
CA VAL A 155 6.00 -12.77 -12.78
C VAL A 155 6.81 -13.79 -12.00
N TRP A 156 6.33 -14.15 -10.82
CA TRP A 156 6.91 -15.22 -10.01
C TRP A 156 6.06 -16.48 -10.15
N ILE A 157 6.61 -17.52 -10.77
CA ILE A 157 5.95 -18.80 -11.03
C ILE A 157 6.56 -19.87 -10.12
N PHE A 158 5.75 -20.63 -9.41
CA PHE A 158 6.22 -21.61 -8.43
C PHE A 158 5.43 -22.91 -8.48
N SER A 159 6.07 -24.00 -8.06
CA SER A 159 5.43 -25.30 -7.96
C SER A 159 4.43 -25.35 -6.81
N VAL A 160 3.28 -25.99 -7.08
CA VAL A 160 2.26 -26.36 -6.09
C VAL A 160 2.06 -27.89 -6.14
N GLU A 161 1.17 -28.43 -5.30
CA GLU A 161 0.94 -29.89 -5.24
C GLU A 161 0.54 -30.49 -6.59
N LYS A 162 -0.18 -29.71 -7.41
CA LYS A 162 -0.60 -30.08 -8.77
C LYS A 162 -0.26 -28.95 -9.74
N GLY A 163 0.88 -29.09 -10.42
CA GLY A 163 1.36 -28.17 -11.44
C GLY A 163 2.02 -26.90 -10.87
N PHE A 164 1.71 -25.76 -11.48
CA PHE A 164 2.32 -24.47 -11.17
C PHE A 164 1.27 -23.39 -10.89
N ASP A 165 1.66 -22.43 -10.07
CA ASP A 165 0.89 -21.21 -9.83
C ASP A 165 1.79 -19.97 -9.93
N TYR A 166 1.23 -18.77 -9.91
CA TYR A 166 2.00 -17.55 -10.10
C TYR A 166 1.47 -16.32 -9.35
N VAL A 167 2.36 -15.34 -9.17
CA VAL A 167 2.04 -13.98 -8.71
C VAL A 167 2.61 -12.96 -9.70
N ILE A 168 1.80 -11.97 -10.07
CA ILE A 168 2.22 -10.84 -10.91
C ILE A 168 2.54 -9.63 -10.03
N PHE A 169 3.77 -9.13 -10.16
CA PHE A 169 4.20 -7.86 -9.60
C PHE A 169 4.28 -6.82 -10.70
N ASP A 170 3.34 -5.88 -10.70
CA ASP A 170 3.39 -4.69 -11.57
C ASP A 170 4.12 -3.56 -10.83
N LYS A 171 5.16 -3.04 -11.49
CA LYS A 171 6.09 -2.02 -10.98
C LYS A 171 5.40 -0.72 -10.60
N THR A 172 4.30 -0.37 -11.25
CA THR A 172 3.51 0.83 -10.93
C THR A 172 2.85 0.75 -9.56
N TYR A 173 2.68 -0.47 -9.03
CA TYR A 173 2.04 -0.72 -7.73
C TYR A 173 3.01 -1.23 -6.66
N ILE A 174 4.32 -1.19 -6.88
CA ILE A 174 5.30 -1.56 -5.84
C ILE A 174 5.38 -0.37 -4.88
N VAL A 175 4.97 -0.61 -3.63
CA VAL A 175 4.86 0.42 -2.61
C VAL A 175 6.19 0.60 -1.87
N ASN A 176 6.47 1.83 -1.45
CA ASN A 176 7.62 2.17 -0.62
C ASN A 176 7.56 1.44 0.74
N ILE A 177 8.54 0.58 1.00
CA ILE A 177 8.76 -0.02 2.31
C ILE A 177 9.29 1.07 3.25
N ASP A 178 8.90 1.02 4.53
CA ASP A 178 9.52 1.86 5.57
C ASP A 178 11.00 1.48 5.73
N LEU A 179 11.89 2.40 5.34
CA LEU A 179 13.34 2.20 5.31
C LEU A 179 14.02 2.67 6.60
N ASP A 180 13.30 2.84 7.71
CA ASP A 180 13.94 3.06 9.00
C ASP A 180 14.75 1.81 9.40
N ARG A 181 16.04 2.01 9.73
CA ARG A 181 16.92 0.93 10.21
C ARG A 181 16.32 0.16 11.39
N ALA A 182 15.55 0.80 12.26
CA ALA A 182 14.90 0.19 13.41
C ALA A 182 13.85 -0.86 13.01
N CYS A 183 13.30 -0.79 11.79
CA CYS A 183 12.36 -1.79 11.28
C CYS A 183 13.03 -3.12 10.92
N PHE A 184 14.37 -3.17 10.84
CA PHE A 184 15.12 -4.34 10.39
C PHE A 184 15.90 -5.01 11.51
N SER A 185 15.90 -6.34 11.50
CA SER A 185 16.74 -7.15 12.38
C SER A 185 17.28 -8.36 11.64
N PHE A 186 18.24 -9.05 12.26
CA PHE A 186 18.86 -10.25 11.70
C PHE A 186 18.67 -11.41 12.67
N THR A 187 18.53 -12.63 12.14
CA THR A 187 18.49 -13.84 12.99
C THR A 187 19.82 -14.16 13.66
N ARG A 188 20.91 -13.56 13.18
CA ARG A 188 22.27 -13.72 13.69
C ARG A 188 22.96 -12.38 13.66
N ASP A 189 23.58 -12.02 14.77
CA ASP A 189 24.43 -10.84 14.88
C ASP A 189 25.74 -11.03 14.12
N LEU A 190 26.48 -9.93 13.91
CA LEU A 190 27.72 -9.92 13.14
C LEU A 190 28.75 -10.96 13.64
N SER A 191 28.84 -11.13 14.97
CA SER A 191 29.76 -12.08 15.62
C SER A 191 29.36 -13.56 15.44
N THR A 192 28.08 -13.85 15.23
CA THR A 192 27.54 -15.22 15.12
C THR A 192 27.19 -15.61 13.69
N TRP A 193 27.12 -14.64 12.77
CA TRP A 193 26.90 -14.87 11.35
C TRP A 193 28.15 -15.50 10.70
N LYS A 194 28.11 -16.82 10.48
CA LYS A 194 29.17 -17.55 9.77
C LYS A 194 29.01 -17.49 8.26
N GLU A 195 27.98 -18.16 7.73
CA GLU A 195 27.77 -18.26 6.28
C GLU A 195 26.46 -17.61 5.81
N SER A 196 25.43 -17.62 6.66
CA SER A 196 24.13 -17.05 6.32
C SER A 196 23.48 -16.34 7.51
N THR A 197 22.57 -15.43 7.20
CA THR A 197 21.61 -14.85 8.14
C THR A 197 20.30 -14.59 7.42
N THR A 198 19.22 -14.44 8.18
CA THR A 198 17.91 -14.02 7.64
C THR A 198 17.67 -12.59 8.09
N LEU A 199 17.44 -11.70 7.12
CA LEU A 199 16.93 -10.36 7.33
C LEU A 199 15.45 -10.47 7.69
N LYS A 200 15.07 -9.82 8.77
CA LYS A 200 13.68 -9.66 9.22
C LYS A 200 13.26 -8.21 9.09
N TYR A 201 12.01 -7.99 8.68
CA TYR A 201 11.32 -6.71 8.70
C TYR A 201 10.15 -6.78 9.68
N LYS A 202 10.12 -5.91 10.69
CA LYS A 202 9.10 -5.88 11.75
C LYS A 202 8.81 -7.27 12.35
N GLY A 203 9.89 -8.06 12.54
CA GLY A 203 9.84 -9.40 13.13
C GLY A 203 9.57 -10.56 12.14
N LYS A 204 9.12 -10.28 10.92
CA LYS A 204 8.87 -11.29 9.87
C LYS A 204 10.11 -11.46 8.98
N SER A 205 10.43 -12.69 8.57
CA SER A 205 11.54 -12.95 7.64
C SER A 205 11.27 -12.35 6.27
N LEU A 206 12.23 -11.63 5.69
CA LEU A 206 12.09 -10.95 4.40
C LEU A 206 13.07 -11.46 3.34
N ALA A 207 14.33 -11.68 3.74
CA ALA A 207 15.37 -12.11 2.83
C ALA A 207 16.41 -12.99 3.53
N GLU A 208 17.09 -13.82 2.76
CA GLU A 208 18.29 -14.53 3.18
C GLU A 208 19.52 -13.87 2.59
N ILE A 209 20.54 -13.73 3.42
CA ILE A 209 21.84 -13.18 3.03
C ILE A 209 22.91 -14.23 3.32
N GLN A 210 23.75 -14.52 2.33
CA GLN A 210 24.82 -15.49 2.45
C GLN A 210 26.16 -14.91 1.99
N ILE A 211 27.20 -15.22 2.73
CA ILE A 211 28.58 -14.88 2.44
C ILE A 211 29.37 -16.17 2.56
N HIS A 212 29.63 -16.81 1.42
CA HIS A 212 30.38 -18.05 1.37
C HIS A 212 31.88 -17.77 1.25
N ARG A 213 32.72 -18.59 1.89
CA ARG A 213 34.19 -18.50 1.77
C ARG A 213 34.64 -18.55 0.30
N ASN A 214 34.07 -19.46 -0.49
CA ASN A 214 34.51 -19.73 -1.87
C ASN A 214 33.52 -19.26 -2.96
N ARG A 215 32.45 -18.54 -2.61
CA ARG A 215 31.47 -18.03 -3.61
C ARG A 215 31.18 -16.55 -3.38
N THR A 216 30.52 -15.91 -4.34
CA THR A 216 30.09 -14.51 -4.24
C THR A 216 29.05 -14.32 -3.12
N PHE A 217 28.88 -13.05 -2.72
CA PHE A 217 27.77 -12.63 -1.87
C PHE A 217 26.45 -13.07 -2.50
N LYS A 218 25.46 -13.44 -1.67
CA LYS A 218 24.14 -13.85 -2.16
C LYS A 218 23.03 -13.27 -1.29
N PHE A 219 22.24 -12.39 -1.88
CA PHE A 219 21.00 -11.86 -1.33
C PHE A 219 19.81 -12.47 -2.06
N ARG A 220 18.85 -13.04 -1.32
CA ARG A 220 17.62 -13.61 -1.88
C ARG A 220 16.42 -13.17 -1.08
N PHE A 221 15.46 -12.56 -1.75
CA PHE A 221 14.14 -12.32 -1.18
C PHE A 221 13.41 -13.63 -0.95
N ILE A 222 12.68 -13.72 0.16
CA ILE A 222 11.66 -14.74 0.40
C ILE A 222 10.40 -14.21 -0.27
N MET A 223 10.05 -14.74 -1.44
CA MET A 223 9.05 -14.14 -2.32
C MET A 223 7.65 -14.11 -1.69
N SER A 224 7.29 -15.12 -0.91
CA SER A 224 6.02 -15.13 -0.17
C SER A 224 5.93 -13.94 0.79
N ALA A 225 6.94 -13.75 1.63
CA ALA A 225 6.99 -12.65 2.59
C ALA A 225 7.10 -11.27 1.93
N LEU A 226 7.84 -11.16 0.81
CA LEU A 226 7.90 -9.93 0.03
C LEU A 226 6.54 -9.62 -0.59
N SER A 227 5.84 -10.62 -1.12
CA SER A 227 4.47 -10.47 -1.65
C SER A 227 3.52 -9.97 -0.58
N ASP A 228 3.51 -10.60 0.60
CA ASP A 228 2.68 -10.18 1.73
C ASP A 228 2.98 -8.74 2.14
N LEU A 229 4.26 -8.37 2.22
CA LEU A 229 4.69 -7.01 2.56
C LEU A 229 4.19 -5.99 1.53
N LEU A 230 4.34 -6.28 0.24
CA LEU A 230 3.88 -5.40 -0.82
C LEU A 230 2.35 -5.28 -0.82
N VAL A 231 1.63 -6.37 -0.56
CA VAL A 231 0.17 -6.37 -0.43
C VAL A 231 -0.29 -5.54 0.78
N GLU A 232 0.33 -5.71 1.95
CA GLU A 232 0.04 -4.94 3.16
C GLU A 232 0.24 -3.43 2.92
N GLN A 233 1.31 -3.07 2.24
CA GLN A 233 1.62 -1.67 1.89
C GLN A 233 0.67 -1.11 0.80
N ARG A 234 0.16 -1.94 -0.12
CA ARG A 234 -0.83 -1.55 -1.14
C ARG A 234 -2.16 -1.12 -0.54
N PHE A 235 -2.54 -1.64 0.62
CA PHE A 235 -3.84 -1.35 1.24
C PHE A 235 -3.75 -0.22 2.26
N THR A 236 -3.44 0.99 1.79
CA THR A 236 -3.62 2.19 2.63
C THR A 236 -5.11 2.51 2.80
N THR A 237 -5.47 3.26 3.85
CA THR A 237 -6.84 3.77 3.99
C THR A 237 -7.25 4.67 2.83
N GLU A 238 -6.28 5.32 2.17
CA GLU A 238 -6.52 6.15 0.99
C GLU A 238 -6.86 5.29 -0.24
N THR A 239 -6.10 4.21 -0.48
CA THR A 239 -6.40 3.24 -1.54
C THR A 239 -7.79 2.65 -1.37
N PHE A 240 -8.20 2.34 -0.13
CA PHE A 240 -9.55 1.85 0.14
C PHE A 240 -10.62 2.90 -0.22
N GLY A 241 -10.44 4.16 0.19
CA GLY A 241 -11.36 5.25 -0.16
C GLY A 241 -11.51 5.43 -1.66
N ILE A 242 -10.39 5.60 -2.37
CA ILE A 242 -10.36 5.78 -3.83
C ILE A 242 -10.98 4.57 -4.55
N THR A 243 -10.70 3.35 -4.08
CA THR A 243 -11.27 2.12 -4.67
C THR A 243 -12.78 2.08 -4.48
N ALA A 244 -13.29 2.39 -3.29
CA ALA A 244 -14.73 2.42 -3.03
C ALA A 244 -15.44 3.47 -3.89
N GLU A 245 -14.88 4.68 -4.01
CA GLU A 245 -15.42 5.71 -4.88
C GLU A 245 -15.46 5.27 -6.34
N LYS A 246 -14.37 4.67 -6.84
CA LYS A 246 -14.33 4.13 -8.20
C LYS A 246 -15.39 3.06 -8.43
N VAL A 247 -15.56 2.12 -7.49
CA VAL A 247 -16.58 1.07 -7.62
C VAL A 247 -17.98 1.67 -7.72
N ILE A 248 -18.27 2.73 -6.95
CA ILE A 248 -19.55 3.46 -7.06
C ILE A 248 -19.67 4.09 -8.45
N CYS A 249 -18.64 4.77 -8.95
CA CYS A 249 -18.64 5.33 -10.30
C CYS A 249 -18.95 4.26 -11.36
N ASP A 250 -18.26 3.12 -11.30
CA ASP A 250 -18.45 2.01 -12.24
C ASP A 250 -19.88 1.44 -12.18
N LEU A 251 -20.47 1.32 -10.97
CA LEU A 251 -21.83 0.79 -10.80
C LEU A 251 -22.91 1.68 -11.43
N PHE A 252 -22.70 2.99 -11.43
CA PHE A 252 -23.65 3.97 -11.95
C PHE A 252 -23.23 4.57 -13.30
N SER A 253 -22.19 4.02 -13.94
CA SER A 253 -21.64 4.53 -15.21
C SER A 253 -21.25 6.01 -15.16
N ILE A 254 -20.74 6.46 -14.02
CA ILE A 254 -20.21 7.80 -13.82
C ILE A 254 -18.74 7.83 -14.25
N PRO A 255 -18.29 8.87 -14.99
CA PRO A 255 -16.87 9.04 -15.30
C PRO A 255 -16.01 9.06 -14.03
N THR A 256 -15.00 8.20 -13.97
CA THR A 256 -14.06 8.18 -12.85
C THR A 256 -13.10 9.38 -12.95
N PRO A 257 -12.81 10.09 -11.85
CA PRO A 257 -11.76 11.10 -11.80
C PRO A 257 -10.39 10.61 -12.31
N LYS A 258 -9.68 11.43 -13.06
CA LYS A 258 -8.36 11.08 -13.62
C LYS A 258 -7.31 10.86 -12.53
N GLU A 259 -7.47 11.58 -11.42
CA GLU A 259 -6.66 11.56 -10.21
C GLU A 259 -6.67 10.18 -9.52
N TYR A 260 -7.60 9.28 -9.89
CA TYR A 260 -7.68 7.94 -9.32
C TYR A 260 -6.82 6.92 -10.07
N SER A 261 -6.31 7.28 -11.26
CA SER A 261 -5.50 6.39 -12.09
C SER A 261 -4.30 5.83 -11.32
N GLY A 262 -4.17 4.50 -11.29
CA GLY A 262 -3.09 3.78 -10.59
C GLY A 262 -3.19 3.78 -9.06
N ARG A 263 -4.24 4.38 -8.46
CA ARG A 263 -4.40 4.53 -7.00
C ARG A 263 -5.51 3.67 -6.41
N TYR A 264 -6.25 2.94 -7.24
CA TYR A 264 -7.27 1.98 -6.83
C TYR A 264 -6.74 0.54 -6.89
N SER A 265 -7.44 -0.39 -6.23
CA SER A 265 -7.08 -1.82 -6.21
C SER A 265 -8.18 -2.67 -6.85
N ILE A 266 -7.82 -3.43 -7.88
CA ILE A 266 -8.74 -4.35 -8.57
C ILE A 266 -9.21 -5.49 -7.64
N PRO A 267 -8.34 -6.20 -6.89
CA PRO A 267 -8.78 -7.22 -5.94
C PRO A 267 -9.78 -6.68 -4.92
N LEU A 268 -9.49 -5.52 -4.31
CA LEU A 268 -10.38 -4.89 -3.35
C LEU A 268 -11.70 -4.46 -4.00
N SER A 269 -11.68 -3.99 -5.25
CA SER A 269 -12.88 -3.65 -6.00
C SER A 269 -13.84 -4.84 -6.07
N ASN A 270 -13.33 -6.04 -6.33
CA ASN A 270 -14.13 -7.26 -6.41
C ASN A 270 -14.74 -7.62 -5.05
N GLU A 271 -14.00 -7.45 -3.95
CA GLU A 271 -14.45 -7.74 -2.59
C GLU A 271 -15.54 -6.77 -2.10
N ILE A 272 -15.40 -5.47 -2.37
CA ILE A 272 -16.32 -4.45 -1.83
C ILE A 272 -17.53 -4.19 -2.73
N LYS A 273 -17.47 -4.55 -4.03
CA LYS A 273 -18.57 -4.31 -4.98
C LYS A 273 -19.90 -4.93 -4.55
N PRO A 274 -19.98 -6.17 -4.02
CA PRO A 274 -21.23 -6.72 -3.50
C PRO A 274 -21.79 -5.90 -2.33
N VAL A 275 -20.92 -5.45 -1.41
CA VAL A 275 -21.30 -4.65 -0.24
C VAL A 275 -21.84 -3.27 -0.66
N ILE A 276 -21.18 -2.62 -1.62
CA ILE A 276 -21.61 -1.34 -2.17
C ILE A 276 -22.96 -1.51 -2.91
N LYS A 277 -23.11 -2.56 -3.74
CA LYS A 277 -24.39 -2.85 -4.40
C LYS A 277 -25.53 -3.01 -3.40
N GLU A 278 -25.27 -3.68 -2.27
CA GLU A 278 -26.27 -3.83 -1.21
C GLU A 278 -26.62 -2.49 -0.56
N ALA A 279 -25.62 -1.66 -0.23
CA ALA A 279 -25.84 -0.33 0.34
C ALA A 279 -26.72 0.55 -0.56
N PHE A 280 -26.49 0.52 -1.87
CA PHE A 280 -27.26 1.29 -2.85
C PHE A 280 -28.67 0.76 -3.14
N LYS A 281 -29.11 -0.34 -2.51
CA LYS A 281 -30.55 -0.65 -2.43
C LYS A 281 -31.30 0.29 -1.49
N HIS A 282 -30.59 0.95 -0.58
CA HIS A 282 -31.14 1.85 0.45
C HIS A 282 -30.83 3.33 0.19
N LEU A 283 -30.02 3.64 -0.82
CA LEU A 283 -29.63 5.00 -1.19
C LEU A 283 -30.21 5.37 -2.56
N PRO A 284 -30.50 6.66 -2.81
CA PRO A 284 -30.78 7.14 -4.16
C PRO A 284 -29.59 6.90 -5.11
N LYS A 285 -29.87 6.84 -6.41
CA LYS A 285 -28.82 6.58 -7.41
C LYS A 285 -27.83 7.75 -7.48
N VAL A 286 -26.59 7.42 -7.81
CA VAL A 286 -25.54 8.43 -8.03
C VAL A 286 -25.74 9.08 -9.40
N ILE A 287 -25.63 10.40 -9.45
CA ILE A 287 -25.69 11.19 -10.69
C ILE A 287 -24.35 11.83 -11.03
N LYS A 288 -23.47 12.05 -10.04
CA LYS A 288 -22.16 12.69 -10.25
C LYS A 288 -21.19 12.37 -9.12
N SER A 289 -19.90 12.21 -9.44
CA SER A 289 -18.80 12.21 -8.47
C SER A 289 -18.26 13.62 -8.27
N THR A 290 -18.06 14.02 -7.02
CA THR A 290 -17.62 15.38 -6.62
C THR A 290 -16.36 15.37 -5.75
N GLY A 291 -15.85 14.20 -5.36
CA GLY A 291 -14.73 14.06 -4.40
C GLY A 291 -13.41 14.72 -4.80
N VAL A 292 -13.20 15.02 -6.08
CA VAL A 292 -12.02 15.75 -6.60
C VAL A 292 -12.32 17.20 -6.98
N GLU A 293 -13.58 17.61 -6.96
CA GLU A 293 -13.96 18.97 -7.37
C GLU A 293 -13.52 19.99 -6.31
N SER A 294 -13.15 21.18 -6.76
CA SER A 294 -12.90 22.31 -5.88
C SER A 294 -14.18 22.63 -5.12
N GLY A 295 -14.09 22.67 -3.79
CA GLY A 295 -15.17 23.13 -2.93
C GLY A 295 -15.47 24.61 -3.16
N THR A 296 -16.60 25.06 -2.63
CA THR A 296 -17.12 26.44 -2.76
C THR A 296 -16.20 27.52 -2.18
N ARG A 297 -15.19 27.13 -1.37
CA ARG A 297 -14.25 28.02 -0.69
C ARG A 297 -13.06 28.47 -1.55
N GLY A 298 -12.89 27.92 -2.76
CA GLY A 298 -11.76 28.22 -3.64
C GLY A 298 -10.43 27.61 -3.18
N LYS A 299 -9.39 27.73 -4.03
CA LYS A 299 -8.05 27.11 -3.87
C LYS A 299 -8.11 25.56 -3.78
N ASN A 300 -7.33 24.94 -2.89
CA ASN A 300 -7.18 23.48 -2.74
C ASN A 300 -8.27 22.83 -1.86
N SER A 301 -9.33 23.55 -1.47
CA SER A 301 -10.43 22.97 -0.68
C SER A 301 -11.16 21.94 -1.53
N LYS A 302 -11.31 20.71 -1.04
CA LYS A 302 -12.12 19.68 -1.70
C LYS A 302 -13.60 19.88 -1.36
N SER A 303 -14.49 19.30 -2.17
CA SER A 303 -15.90 19.15 -1.82
C SER A 303 -16.06 18.45 -0.46
N SER A 304 -17.07 18.83 0.33
CA SER A 304 -17.34 18.20 1.63
C SER A 304 -18.05 16.84 1.47
N TYR A 305 -18.65 16.59 0.31
CA TYR A 305 -19.30 15.35 -0.09
C TYR A 305 -18.67 14.76 -1.36
N ASP A 306 -18.73 13.44 -1.48
CA ASP A 306 -18.03 12.65 -2.51
C ASP A 306 -18.91 12.39 -3.74
N PHE A 307 -20.23 12.39 -3.57
CA PHE A 307 -21.20 12.18 -4.64
C PHE A 307 -22.45 13.06 -4.53
N LEU A 308 -22.99 13.43 -5.68
CA LEU A 308 -24.35 13.93 -5.84
C LEU A 308 -25.26 12.78 -6.27
N LEU A 309 -26.44 12.70 -5.68
CA LEU A 309 -27.45 11.68 -5.90
C LEU A 309 -28.72 12.26 -6.55
N GLU A 310 -29.59 11.39 -7.03
CA GLU A 310 -30.94 11.75 -7.48
C GLU A 310 -31.71 12.56 -6.43
N GLY A 311 -32.50 13.54 -6.89
CA GLY A 311 -33.20 14.46 -6.00
C GLY A 311 -32.33 15.56 -5.40
N ALA A 312 -31.14 15.80 -5.97
CA ALA A 312 -30.15 16.78 -5.51
C ALA A 312 -29.66 16.52 -4.07
N ARG A 313 -29.67 15.24 -3.66
CA ARG A 313 -29.14 14.80 -2.36
C ARG A 313 -27.64 14.55 -2.44
N THR A 314 -26.95 14.64 -1.32
CA THR A 314 -25.50 14.54 -1.19
C THR A 314 -25.09 13.30 -0.40
N LEU A 315 -23.95 12.72 -0.75
CA LEU A 315 -23.40 11.55 -0.09
C LEU A 315 -21.94 11.76 0.27
N SER A 316 -21.61 11.61 1.55
CA SER A 316 -20.23 11.41 2.00
C SER A 316 -19.95 9.91 2.13
N LEU A 317 -18.85 9.46 1.54
CA LEU A 317 -18.32 8.11 1.65
C LEU A 317 -17.15 8.11 2.64
N LYS A 318 -17.21 7.21 3.62
CA LYS A 318 -16.09 6.96 4.53
C LYS A 318 -15.71 5.48 4.51
N THR A 319 -14.42 5.22 4.40
CA THR A 319 -13.84 3.87 4.42
C THR A 319 -12.78 3.72 5.50
N ASN A 320 -12.76 2.61 6.22
CA ASN A 320 -11.64 2.30 7.12
C ASN A 320 -11.45 0.79 7.37
N THR A 321 -10.21 0.42 7.70
CA THR A 321 -9.84 -0.92 8.20
C THR A 321 -9.79 -0.98 9.72
N GLY A 322 -9.80 0.18 10.37
CA GLY A 322 -9.94 0.33 11.83
C GLY A 322 -11.30 0.93 12.19
N LYS A 323 -11.32 1.72 13.28
CA LYS A 323 -12.55 2.33 13.82
C LYS A 323 -12.62 3.86 13.69
N MET A 324 -11.55 4.48 13.22
CA MET A 324 -11.39 5.94 13.23
C MET A 324 -11.88 6.57 11.92
N ILE A 325 -12.67 7.64 11.99
CA ILE A 325 -13.19 8.40 10.84
C ILE A 325 -12.95 9.90 11.05
N CYS A 326 -12.53 10.59 10.00
CA CYS A 326 -12.36 12.05 10.02
C CYS A 326 -13.63 12.72 9.50
N PRO A 327 -14.19 13.71 10.21
CA PRO A 327 -15.15 14.63 9.62
C PRO A 327 -14.54 15.35 8.41
N PRO A 328 -15.29 15.56 7.31
CA PRO A 328 -14.93 16.49 6.25
C PRO A 328 -14.49 17.85 6.81
N GLU A 329 -13.50 18.46 6.15
CA GLU A 329 -12.95 19.80 6.42
C GLU A 329 -12.28 20.02 7.79
N VAL A 330 -12.99 19.74 8.90
CA VAL A 330 -12.53 19.98 10.26
C VAL A 330 -11.78 18.79 10.87
N GLY A 331 -11.86 17.60 10.29
CA GLY A 331 -11.18 16.41 10.83
C GLY A 331 -9.68 16.34 10.54
N GLN A 332 -9.18 16.97 9.48
CA GLN A 332 -7.75 17.04 9.14
C GLN A 332 -7.27 18.41 8.62
N PRO A 333 -7.70 19.55 9.18
CA PRO A 333 -7.38 20.87 8.67
C PRO A 333 -5.89 21.22 8.83
N GLY A 334 -5.39 22.04 7.91
CA GLY A 334 -4.20 22.84 8.15
C GLY A 334 -4.50 24.04 9.07
N ALA A 335 -3.48 24.81 9.44
CA ALA A 335 -3.64 25.96 10.35
C ALA A 335 -4.72 26.96 9.89
N GLU A 336 -4.71 27.37 8.63
CA GLU A 336 -5.66 28.37 8.10
C GLU A 336 -7.12 27.87 8.21
N THR A 337 -7.38 26.65 7.75
CA THR A 337 -8.73 26.04 7.83
C THR A 337 -9.16 25.82 9.28
N CYS A 338 -8.24 25.41 10.15
CA CYS A 338 -8.51 25.22 11.57
C CYS A 338 -8.89 26.57 12.23
N TYR A 339 -8.13 27.63 11.95
CA TYR A 339 -8.43 28.97 12.46
C TYR A 339 -9.81 29.43 12.02
N GLN A 340 -10.16 29.25 10.74
CA GLN A 340 -11.45 29.70 10.20
C GLN A 340 -12.64 29.09 10.95
N TYR A 341 -12.57 27.82 11.34
CA TYR A 341 -13.66 27.13 12.05
C TYR A 341 -13.66 27.34 13.55
N PHE A 342 -12.50 27.57 14.15
CA PHE A 342 -12.35 27.55 15.60
C PHE A 342 -11.76 28.84 16.19
N LYS A 343 -11.64 29.92 15.42
CA LYS A 343 -11.09 31.22 15.86
C LYS A 343 -11.70 31.75 17.16
N ASP A 344 -12.99 31.50 17.41
CA ASP A 344 -13.68 32.00 18.60
C ASP A 344 -13.23 31.27 19.88
N PHE A 345 -12.50 30.17 19.74
CA PHE A 345 -11.95 29.34 20.83
C PHE A 345 -10.41 29.32 20.84
N ILE A 346 -9.76 30.09 19.96
CA ILE A 346 -8.30 30.15 19.81
C ILE A 346 -7.81 31.53 20.25
N GLU A 347 -6.81 31.53 21.13
CA GLU A 347 -6.09 32.75 21.49
C GLU A 347 -5.17 33.19 20.34
N GLY A 348 -5.33 34.43 19.87
CA GLY A 348 -4.52 35.02 18.80
C GLY A 348 -5.13 34.84 17.40
N ASN A 349 -4.32 35.08 16.37
CA ASN A 349 -4.74 35.06 14.96
C ASN A 349 -4.19 33.87 14.15
N GLU A 350 -3.50 32.95 14.81
CA GLU A 350 -2.86 31.79 14.17
C GLU A 350 -3.05 30.51 15.02
N VAL A 351 -3.16 29.36 14.35
CA VAL A 351 -3.20 28.06 15.03
C VAL A 351 -1.78 27.51 15.17
N THR A 352 -1.36 27.33 16.42
CA THR A 352 -0.15 26.62 16.80
C THR A 352 -0.52 25.31 17.49
N ALA A 353 0.45 24.42 17.69
CA ALA A 353 0.25 23.21 18.49
C ALA A 353 -0.30 23.53 19.88
N ASP A 354 0.20 24.58 20.53
CA ASP A 354 -0.21 24.97 21.86
C ASP A 354 -1.60 25.60 21.87
N SER A 355 -1.89 26.51 20.94
CA SER A 355 -3.22 27.14 20.88
C SER A 355 -4.32 26.12 20.53
N PHE A 356 -4.02 25.15 19.68
CA PHE A 356 -4.93 24.04 19.39
C PHE A 356 -5.15 23.13 20.63
N LYS A 357 -4.09 22.73 21.33
CA LYS A 357 -4.21 21.90 22.54
C LYS A 357 -4.99 22.61 23.64
N LYS A 358 -4.72 23.91 23.87
CA LYS A 358 -5.47 24.76 24.81
C LYS A 358 -6.96 24.78 24.48
N MET A 359 -7.29 25.05 23.21
CA MET A 359 -8.67 25.04 22.73
C MET A 359 -9.34 23.69 23.01
N VAL A 360 -8.68 22.58 22.70
CA VAL A 360 -9.23 21.24 22.92
C VAL A 360 -9.50 20.97 24.40
N PHE A 361 -8.61 21.35 25.32
CA PHE A 361 -8.86 21.13 26.75
C PHE A 361 -9.93 22.05 27.32
N ASN A 362 -9.94 23.32 26.91
CA ASN A 362 -10.78 24.35 27.53
C ASN A 362 -12.19 24.41 26.94
N HIS A 363 -12.35 24.01 25.68
CA HIS A 363 -13.58 24.21 24.90
C HIS A 363 -14.11 22.92 24.26
N ILE A 364 -13.79 21.74 24.82
CA ILE A 364 -14.15 20.45 24.22
C ILE A 364 -15.65 20.32 23.94
N ALA A 365 -16.49 20.79 24.86
CA ALA A 365 -17.93 20.68 24.74
C ALA A 365 -18.52 21.61 23.67
N GLU A 366 -17.85 22.74 23.42
CA GLU A 366 -18.21 23.75 22.43
C GLU A 366 -17.72 23.38 21.02
N ILE A 367 -16.54 22.76 20.89
CA ILE A 367 -16.00 22.36 19.58
C ILE A 367 -16.53 21.01 19.09
N MET A 368 -16.93 20.09 19.99
CA MET A 368 -17.45 18.77 19.60
C MET A 368 -18.71 18.83 18.70
N PRO A 369 -19.68 19.74 18.93
CA PRO A 369 -20.78 20.00 18.00
C PRO A 369 -20.31 20.30 16.57
N VAL A 370 -19.24 21.08 16.40
CA VAL A 370 -18.70 21.42 15.06
C VAL A 370 -18.21 20.16 14.36
N TYR A 371 -17.37 19.35 15.02
CA TYR A 371 -16.91 18.08 14.47
C TYR A 371 -18.08 17.13 14.12
N THR A 372 -19.08 17.07 14.99
CA THR A 372 -20.26 16.21 14.80
C THR A 372 -21.09 16.66 13.61
N ALA A 373 -21.37 17.97 13.49
CA ALA A 373 -22.13 18.54 12.38
C ALA A 373 -21.44 18.31 11.04
N HIS A 374 -20.12 18.51 10.97
CA HIS A 374 -19.36 18.25 9.76
C HIS A 374 -19.32 16.77 9.36
N LEU A 375 -19.36 15.83 10.31
CA LEU A 375 -19.38 14.40 9.97
C LEU A 375 -20.66 13.98 9.24
N PHE A 376 -21.79 14.64 9.50
CA PHE A 376 -23.10 14.37 8.91
C PHE A 376 -23.63 15.59 8.12
N ASP A 377 -22.72 16.33 7.46
CA ASP A 377 -23.08 17.52 6.68
C ASP A 377 -23.82 17.18 5.37
N SER A 378 -23.63 15.97 4.88
CA SER A 378 -24.27 15.39 3.70
C SER A 378 -25.60 14.75 4.06
N ASP A 379 -26.56 14.70 3.13
CA ASP A 379 -27.87 14.03 3.34
C ASP A 379 -27.69 12.58 3.81
N TYR A 380 -26.67 11.90 3.26
CA TYR A 380 -26.27 10.57 3.65
C TYR A 380 -24.78 10.49 3.96
N LEU A 381 -24.44 9.72 4.98
CA LEU A 381 -23.10 9.19 5.23
C LEU A 381 -23.12 7.69 4.99
N LEU A 382 -22.43 7.22 3.94
CA LEU A 382 -22.15 5.80 3.74
C LEU A 382 -20.80 5.45 4.35
N TRP A 383 -20.84 4.62 5.38
CA TRP A 383 -19.64 4.10 6.03
C TRP A 383 -19.42 2.64 5.64
N ILE A 384 -18.32 2.36 4.93
CA ILE A 384 -17.89 1.00 4.56
C ILE A 384 -16.66 0.64 5.39
N PHE A 385 -16.67 -0.50 6.06
CA PHE A 385 -15.59 -0.88 6.96
C PHE A 385 -15.25 -2.35 6.90
N LYS A 386 -13.98 -2.65 7.17
CA LYS A 386 -13.47 -4.01 7.26
C LYS A 386 -13.54 -4.50 8.70
N ARG A 387 -14.08 -5.70 8.91
CA ARG A 387 -13.93 -6.46 10.16
C ARG A 387 -13.39 -7.85 9.83
N ARG A 388 -12.21 -8.17 10.37
CA ARG A 388 -11.46 -9.37 10.00
C ARG A 388 -11.31 -9.40 8.47
N ASP A 389 -11.73 -10.47 7.80
CA ASP A 389 -11.59 -10.65 6.35
C ASP A 389 -12.87 -10.33 5.56
N GLN A 390 -13.78 -9.55 6.15
CA GLN A 390 -15.06 -9.19 5.54
C GLN A 390 -15.35 -7.70 5.60
N TYR A 391 -16.14 -7.23 4.63
CA TYR A 391 -16.56 -5.84 4.49
C TYR A 391 -18.03 -5.69 4.82
N TYR A 392 -18.34 -4.58 5.49
CA TYR A 392 -19.67 -4.25 5.98
C TYR A 392 -19.97 -2.78 5.65
N PHE A 393 -21.24 -2.40 5.69
CA PHE A 393 -21.65 -1.01 5.54
C PHE A 393 -22.66 -0.58 6.60
N LYS A 394 -22.72 0.73 6.85
CA LYS A 394 -23.79 1.43 7.55
C LYS A 394 -24.13 2.72 6.81
N ILE A 395 -25.38 3.11 6.87
CA ILE A 395 -25.87 4.37 6.32
C ILE A 395 -26.42 5.20 7.48
N PHE A 396 -26.11 6.48 7.49
CA PHE A 396 -26.63 7.45 8.44
C PHE A 396 -27.22 8.62 7.68
N ASP A 397 -28.36 9.12 8.16
CA ASP A 397 -28.96 10.36 7.67
C ASP A 397 -28.31 11.57 8.35
N SER A 398 -28.42 12.75 7.72
CA SER A 398 -27.86 14.01 8.22
C SER A 398 -28.33 14.40 9.63
N ASP A 399 -29.50 13.94 10.06
CA ASP A 399 -30.07 14.25 11.37
C ASP A 399 -29.63 13.29 12.49
N PHE A 400 -28.86 12.23 12.17
CA PHE A 400 -28.50 11.15 13.09
C PHE A 400 -27.94 11.66 14.43
N ALA A 401 -27.10 12.69 14.41
CA ALA A 401 -26.48 13.27 15.60
C ALA A 401 -26.95 14.71 15.92
N LYS A 402 -28.03 15.19 15.29
CA LYS A 402 -28.49 16.60 15.40
C LYS A 402 -28.90 17.01 16.82
N ASN A 403 -29.44 16.07 17.59
CA ASN A 403 -29.99 16.35 18.92
C ASN A 403 -29.02 16.04 20.08
N VAL A 404 -27.76 15.72 19.76
CA VAL A 404 -26.76 15.37 20.77
C VAL A 404 -26.42 16.60 21.60
N ARG A 405 -26.54 16.49 22.92
CA ARG A 405 -26.15 17.54 23.87
C ARG A 405 -24.92 17.10 24.65
N TRP A 406 -23.86 17.87 24.54
CA TRP A 406 -22.59 17.57 25.17
C TRP A 406 -22.50 18.21 26.55
N ASN A 407 -22.68 17.42 27.61
CA ASN A 407 -22.35 17.84 28.98
C ASN A 407 -20.82 17.92 29.17
N PRO A 408 -20.25 19.10 29.50
CA PRO A 408 -18.81 19.27 29.73
C PRO A 408 -18.23 18.32 30.78
N HIS A 409 -18.97 18.02 31.84
CA HIS A 409 -18.50 17.18 32.96
C HIS A 409 -18.32 15.71 32.61
N LEU A 410 -18.84 15.25 31.47
CA LEU A 410 -18.69 13.88 31.01
C LEU A 410 -17.44 13.70 30.13
N PHE A 411 -16.79 14.78 29.71
CA PHE A 411 -15.54 14.67 28.97
C PHE A 411 -14.37 14.33 29.87
N SER A 412 -13.49 13.49 29.35
CA SER A 412 -12.19 13.24 29.96
C SER A 412 -11.17 12.90 28.87
N PHE A 413 -9.89 13.06 29.21
CA PHE A 413 -8.79 12.80 28.29
C PHE A 413 -7.87 11.72 28.84
N THR A 414 -7.18 11.00 27.95
CA THR A 414 -6.15 10.04 28.37
C THR A 414 -4.89 10.73 28.90
N LYS A 415 -4.57 11.91 28.37
CA LYS A 415 -3.50 12.79 28.86
C LYS A 415 -4.16 13.95 29.59
N GLN A 416 -3.76 14.19 30.83
CA GLN A 416 -4.45 15.12 31.74
C GLN A 416 -4.11 16.58 31.46
N ASP A 417 -3.01 16.83 30.74
CA ASP A 417 -2.46 18.16 30.51
C ASP A 417 -1.75 18.24 29.15
N MET A 418 -1.36 19.47 28.77
CA MET A 418 -0.68 19.75 27.50
C MET A 418 0.74 19.19 27.44
N GLU A 419 1.43 19.06 28.58
CA GLU A 419 2.81 18.57 28.65
C GLU A 419 2.88 17.07 28.34
N THR A 420 1.92 16.31 28.87
CA THR A 420 1.79 14.86 28.65
C THR A 420 1.14 14.51 27.31
N TRP A 421 0.45 15.46 26.67
CA TRP A 421 -0.02 15.34 25.29
C TRP A 421 1.13 15.66 24.32
N ASN A 422 1.85 14.62 23.88
CA ASN A 422 2.86 14.76 22.83
C ASN A 422 2.21 14.90 21.44
N GLU A 423 1.95 13.77 20.76
CA GLU A 423 1.39 13.77 19.39
C GLU A 423 -0.11 13.47 19.34
N SER A 424 -0.64 12.71 20.30
CA SER A 424 -2.05 12.30 20.31
C SER A 424 -2.66 12.29 21.71
N ASN A 425 -3.96 12.55 21.78
CA ASN A 425 -4.75 12.44 22.99
C ASN A 425 -6.15 11.91 22.67
N THR A 426 -6.53 10.82 23.33
CA THR A 426 -7.88 10.25 23.20
C THR A 426 -8.84 11.06 24.07
N VAL A 427 -9.94 11.49 23.48
CA VAL A 427 -11.09 12.08 24.18
C VAL A 427 -12.11 10.98 24.48
N LYS A 428 -12.59 10.99 25.72
CA LYS A 428 -13.62 10.09 26.22
C LYS A 428 -14.86 10.90 26.61
N TYR A 429 -16.02 10.28 26.49
CA TYR A 429 -17.28 10.78 27.00
C TYR A 429 -17.92 9.72 27.89
N ASN A 430 -18.17 10.07 29.15
CA ASN A 430 -18.65 9.15 30.18
C ASN A 430 -17.82 7.86 30.27
N GLY A 431 -16.49 7.99 30.27
CA GLY A 431 -15.54 6.88 30.33
C GLY A 431 -15.30 6.12 29.01
N VAL A 432 -16.11 6.35 27.98
CA VAL A 432 -15.99 5.68 26.67
C VAL A 432 -15.17 6.53 25.70
N SER A 433 -14.16 5.95 25.04
CA SER A 433 -13.35 6.67 24.03
C SER A 433 -14.18 6.96 22.77
N ILE A 434 -14.48 8.23 22.52
CA ILE A 434 -15.30 8.68 21.39
C ILE A 434 -14.49 9.24 20.23
N GLY A 435 -13.23 9.62 20.46
CA GLY A 435 -12.36 10.14 19.41
C GLY A 435 -10.93 10.37 19.85
N GLU A 436 -10.11 10.87 18.94
CA GLU A 436 -8.71 11.16 19.17
C GLU A 436 -8.30 12.44 18.45
N PHE A 437 -7.62 13.32 19.18
CA PHE A 437 -6.94 14.49 18.63
C PHE A 437 -5.48 14.18 18.39
N GLN A 438 -4.92 14.66 17.27
CA GLN A 438 -3.52 14.49 16.91
C GLN A 438 -2.91 15.79 16.41
N VAL A 439 -1.69 16.08 16.85
CA VAL A 439 -0.88 17.23 16.42
C VAL A 439 0.45 16.69 15.92
N HIS A 440 0.71 16.85 14.62
CA HIS A 440 1.96 16.37 14.02
C HIS A 440 3.05 17.44 14.13
N LYS A 441 4.26 17.06 14.57
CA LYS A 441 5.37 18.01 14.75
C LYS A 441 5.95 18.56 13.45
N ASN A 442 5.90 17.77 12.38
CA ASN A 442 6.57 18.06 11.11
C ASN A 442 5.64 18.57 10.00
N ARG A 443 4.34 18.78 10.30
CA ARG A 443 3.36 19.31 9.34
C ARG A 443 2.24 20.06 10.05
N SER A 444 1.77 21.14 9.44
CA SER A 444 0.57 21.86 9.91
C SER A 444 -0.67 21.02 9.62
N CYS A 445 -1.02 20.12 10.53
CA CYS A 445 -2.21 19.27 10.45
C CYS A 445 -2.74 19.02 11.87
N TYR A 446 -3.91 19.58 12.16
CA TYR A 446 -4.60 19.52 13.45
C TYR A 446 -5.75 18.56 13.33
N LYS A 447 -5.51 17.30 13.68
CA LYS A 447 -6.40 16.20 13.28
C LYS A 447 -7.32 15.80 14.41
N PHE A 448 -8.58 15.54 14.08
CA PHE A 448 -9.54 14.87 14.94
C PHE A 448 -10.21 13.71 14.20
N ARG A 449 -10.37 12.59 14.90
CA ARG A 449 -11.03 11.40 14.37
C ARG A 449 -12.00 10.84 15.39
N PHE A 450 -13.23 10.60 14.97
CA PHE A 450 -14.19 9.86 15.76
C PHE A 450 -13.84 8.38 15.76
N ASN A 451 -13.95 7.75 16.93
CA ASN A 451 -14.12 6.30 17.01
C ASN A 451 -15.59 6.00 16.68
N MET A 452 -15.86 5.68 15.42
CA MET A 452 -17.23 5.68 14.88
C MET A 452 -18.12 4.64 15.57
N GLU A 453 -17.59 3.49 15.94
CA GLU A 453 -18.36 2.44 16.65
C GLU A 453 -18.86 2.93 18.01
N ASN A 454 -17.96 3.52 18.81
CA ASN A 454 -18.31 4.04 20.13
C ASN A 454 -19.18 5.28 20.04
N PHE A 455 -18.89 6.15 19.07
CA PHE A 455 -19.67 7.36 18.84
C PHE A 455 -21.10 7.02 18.41
N GLU A 456 -21.30 6.10 17.47
CA GLU A 456 -22.63 5.61 17.10
C GLU A 456 -23.37 5.01 18.29
N ALA A 457 -22.70 4.15 19.07
CA ALA A 457 -23.30 3.54 20.26
C ALA A 457 -23.74 4.60 21.27
N LEU A 458 -22.93 5.64 21.49
CA LEU A 458 -23.26 6.78 22.34
C LEU A 458 -24.51 7.51 21.84
N ILE A 459 -24.56 7.85 20.54
CA ILE A 459 -25.68 8.60 19.98
C ILE A 459 -26.97 7.78 20.08
N ARG A 460 -26.92 6.49 19.77
CA ARG A 460 -28.11 5.61 19.88
C ARG A 460 -28.59 5.43 21.32
N GLN A 461 -27.70 5.38 22.30
CA GLN A 461 -28.07 5.29 23.72
C GLN A 461 -28.72 6.58 24.22
N ASN A 462 -28.25 7.74 23.77
CA ASN A 462 -28.80 9.05 24.13
C ASN A 462 -30.02 9.48 23.29
N ALA A 463 -30.25 8.88 22.11
CA ALA A 463 -31.42 9.15 21.26
C ALA A 463 -32.72 8.47 21.75
N PHE A 464 -32.62 7.52 22.69
CA PHE A 464 -33.77 6.84 23.30
C PHE A 464 -33.74 6.86 24.85
N GLY A 465 -32.86 7.67 25.43
CA GLY A 465 -32.85 7.95 26.87
C GLY A 465 -34.01 8.88 27.22
N LYS A 466 -34.97 8.35 27.98
CA LYS A 466 -36.15 9.04 28.53
C LYS A 466 -35.83 10.37 29.21
#